data_AF-A0A819PAL3-F1
#
_entry.id   AF-A0A819PAL3-F1
#
_cell.length_a   1.000
_cell.length_b   1.000
_cell.length_c   1.000
_cell.angle_alpha   90.00
_cell.angle_beta   90.00
_cell.angle_gamma   90.00
#
_symmetry.space_group_name_H-M   'P 1'
#
loop_
_entity.id
_entity.type
_entity.pdbx_description
1 polymer ?
#
loop_
_entity_poly.entity_id
_entity_poly.type
_entity_poly.pdbx_seq_one_letter_code
_entity_poly.pdbx_strand_id
1 'polypeptide(L)'
;MEGCPRLPAIYFDLKLSLESVDLCEKIPNYITANYQENGADFSNECEQINHLREHAINCSIDEPSVRCLQRYFCQLQLLGNRFPMLPDAECSVRFTWEDGFQKDESTCNDIRFEEASILYNIGAIYSRLGANETRKTHESLKNACTYFRYAAACFEKLRDQYTPYSEDFTPALLTCQVDILLGQAHEAVLEKSFLDQRPHSVNAHVAMQISDYYQMALLNLTKTGIGSIVSKRFREWRVALIYKSSYYLAITYFCNGLIAEDNKKHGECVCYYENSIKRLTDGWKTAEKISTDKINVYKEANTFTNDMIMRKYKIAKRDNDNVYFEKIPALSSLPTLQGAIVAKSQVFDCHDPDVSGPDIFQKLIPMKNSEYVSSLRDLSRNQRATIADDTLNKLKVGWYRSPQGNQVSLTEDITFSLENSVLYTEDDLQNRKKLISSLNEIPSEMATTSYQKVQIRHCTILQAAQSLAAEMLKIVLEY
;
A
#
# COMPACT_ATOMS: atom_id res chain seq x y z
N MET A 1 2.60 -17.40 -26.93
CA MET A 1 2.71 -17.26 -25.46
C MET A 1 1.43 -17.60 -24.71
N GLU A 2 0.24 -17.45 -25.30
CA GLU A 2 -1.05 -17.69 -24.62
C GLU A 2 -1.20 -19.08 -23.96
N GLY A 3 -0.69 -20.14 -24.59
CA GLY A 3 -0.74 -21.52 -24.06
C GLY A 3 0.39 -21.89 -23.09
N CYS A 4 1.21 -20.94 -22.65
CA CYS A 4 2.33 -21.25 -21.73
C CYS A 4 1.80 -21.64 -20.34
N PRO A 5 2.33 -22.72 -19.72
CA PRO A 5 2.05 -23.02 -18.32
C PRO A 5 2.35 -21.81 -17.41
N ARG A 6 1.46 -21.57 -16.44
CA ARG A 6 1.58 -20.45 -15.49
C ARG A 6 2.64 -20.77 -14.44
N LEU A 7 3.62 -19.88 -14.28
CA LEU A 7 4.68 -20.07 -13.30
C LEU A 7 4.14 -19.93 -11.87
N PRO A 8 4.50 -20.80 -10.91
CA PRO A 8 4.01 -20.71 -9.54
C PRO A 8 4.28 -19.34 -8.91
N ALA A 9 3.32 -18.84 -8.12
CA ALA A 9 3.49 -17.65 -7.31
C ALA A 9 4.10 -17.99 -5.94
N ILE A 10 4.84 -17.04 -5.38
CA ILE A 10 5.27 -17.00 -3.98
C ILE A 10 4.17 -16.28 -3.17
N TYR A 11 3.89 -16.82 -1.99
CA TYR A 11 3.03 -16.21 -0.98
C TYR A 11 3.72 -16.27 0.38
N PHE A 12 3.16 -15.57 1.36
CA PHE A 12 3.69 -15.50 2.72
C PHE A 12 2.74 -16.16 3.71
N ASP A 13 3.31 -16.78 4.75
CA ASP A 13 2.53 -17.40 5.83
C ASP A 13 2.14 -16.34 6.87
N LEU A 14 1.01 -16.57 7.54
CA LEU A 14 0.48 -15.68 8.57
C LEU A 14 1.32 -15.72 9.85
N LYS A 15 1.37 -14.61 10.56
CA LYS A 15 1.78 -14.55 11.97
C LYS A 15 0.66 -15.09 12.84
N LEU A 16 1.01 -15.73 13.94
CA LEU A 16 0.06 -16.31 14.89
C LEU A 16 0.10 -15.53 16.21
N SER A 17 -1.06 -15.11 16.70
CA SER A 17 -1.19 -14.59 18.07
C SER A 17 -1.26 -15.79 19.01
N LEU A 18 -0.33 -15.87 19.98
CA LEU A 18 -0.22 -17.03 20.86
C LEU A 18 -1.06 -16.91 22.14
N GLU A 19 -1.53 -15.71 22.46
CA GLU A 19 -2.20 -15.41 23.72
C GLU A 19 -3.56 -14.74 23.49
N SER A 20 -4.49 -15.01 24.41
CA SER A 20 -5.70 -14.20 24.55
C SER A 20 -5.31 -12.88 25.22
N VAL A 21 -5.75 -11.77 24.63
CA VAL A 21 -5.41 -10.41 25.07
C VAL A 21 -6.71 -9.65 25.25
N ASP A 22 -6.91 -9.09 26.44
CA ASP A 22 -7.97 -8.14 26.72
C ASP A 22 -7.46 -6.72 26.45
N LEU A 23 -7.92 -6.11 25.35
CA LEU A 23 -7.56 -4.74 24.97
C LEU A 23 -8.08 -3.70 25.96
N CYS A 24 -9.10 -4.06 26.75
CA CYS A 24 -9.83 -3.17 27.62
C CYS A 24 -9.48 -3.28 29.10
N GLU A 25 -8.50 -4.10 29.50
CA GLU A 25 -8.13 -4.30 30.91
C GLU A 25 -7.97 -2.97 31.68
N LYS A 26 -7.35 -1.97 31.05
CA LYS A 26 -7.02 -0.67 31.65
C LYS A 26 -7.93 0.48 31.21
N ILE A 27 -8.75 0.28 30.18
CA ILE A 27 -9.52 1.34 29.52
C ILE A 27 -10.62 1.93 30.43
N PRO A 28 -11.49 1.14 31.10
CA PRO A 28 -12.52 1.68 31.99
C PRO A 28 -11.98 2.54 33.14
N ASN A 29 -10.84 2.14 33.72
CA ASN A 29 -10.17 2.91 34.76
C ASN A 29 -9.64 4.24 34.21
N TYR A 30 -9.06 4.22 33.01
CA TYR A 30 -8.59 5.44 32.34
C TYR A 30 -9.73 6.39 31.99
N ILE A 31 -10.88 5.88 31.52
CA ILE A 31 -12.09 6.68 31.26
C ILE A 31 -12.53 7.39 32.55
N THR A 32 -12.63 6.64 33.65
CA THR A 32 -13.05 7.20 34.94
C THR A 32 -12.08 8.27 35.46
N ALA A 33 -10.78 8.05 35.28
CA ALA A 33 -9.75 8.98 35.76
C ALA A 33 -9.61 10.24 34.89
N ASN A 34 -9.70 10.11 33.56
CA ASN A 34 -9.28 11.17 32.64
C ASN A 34 -10.43 11.82 31.85
N TYR A 35 -11.51 11.07 31.59
CA TYR A 35 -12.67 11.57 30.83
C TYR A 35 -13.81 12.07 31.74
N GLN A 36 -13.75 11.80 33.05
CA GLN A 36 -14.82 12.13 34.01
C GLN A 36 -16.16 11.45 33.67
N GLU A 37 -16.12 10.36 32.90
CA GLU A 37 -17.25 9.51 32.57
C GLU A 37 -17.15 8.18 33.34
N ASN A 38 -18.27 7.49 33.55
CA ASN A 38 -18.23 6.19 34.22
C ASN A 38 -17.71 5.12 33.26
N GLY A 39 -16.51 4.59 33.51
CA GLY A 39 -15.89 3.57 32.65
C GLY A 39 -16.73 2.30 32.46
N ALA A 40 -17.63 1.97 33.40
CA ALA A 40 -18.52 0.82 33.28
C ALA A 40 -19.56 0.96 32.16
N ASP A 41 -19.85 2.20 31.72
CA ASP A 41 -20.83 2.47 30.67
C ASP A 41 -20.30 2.10 29.27
N PHE A 42 -19.00 1.78 29.17
CA PHE A 42 -18.28 1.41 27.94
C PHE A 42 -18.00 -0.09 27.82
N SER A 43 -18.66 -0.93 28.63
CA SER A 43 -18.47 -2.39 28.60
C SER A 43 -18.79 -3.02 27.24
N ASN A 44 -19.84 -2.55 26.57
CA ASN A 44 -20.25 -3.02 25.25
C ASN A 44 -19.20 -2.69 24.17
N GLU A 45 -18.63 -1.48 24.20
CA GLU A 45 -17.55 -1.06 23.32
C GLU A 45 -16.29 -1.93 23.52
N CYS A 46 -16.00 -2.27 24.78
CA CYS A 46 -14.92 -3.18 25.14
C CYS A 46 -15.14 -4.62 24.66
N GLU A 47 -16.35 -5.15 24.81
CA GLU A 47 -16.70 -6.46 24.26
C GLU A 47 -16.58 -6.48 22.72
N GLN A 48 -17.01 -5.41 22.04
CA GLN A 48 -16.93 -5.30 20.59
C GLN A 48 -15.50 -5.33 20.06
N ILE A 49 -14.57 -4.57 20.66
CA ILE A 49 -13.18 -4.56 20.18
C ILE A 49 -12.45 -5.88 20.47
N ASN A 50 -12.71 -6.49 21.63
CA ASN A 50 -12.14 -7.80 21.98
C ASN A 50 -12.68 -8.91 21.06
N HIS A 51 -13.99 -8.93 20.79
CA HIS A 51 -14.58 -9.87 19.84
C HIS A 51 -14.04 -9.65 18.41
N LEU A 52 -13.86 -8.39 17.99
CA LEU A 52 -13.25 -8.07 16.70
C LEU A 52 -11.81 -8.60 16.60
N ARG A 53 -11.02 -8.50 17.68
CA ARG A 53 -9.69 -9.12 17.77
C ARG A 53 -9.78 -10.64 17.63
N GLU A 54 -10.66 -11.31 18.36
CA GLU A 54 -10.84 -12.76 18.30
C GLU A 54 -11.13 -13.26 16.88
N HIS A 55 -11.98 -12.56 16.13
CA HIS A 55 -12.21 -12.88 14.71
C HIS A 55 -10.99 -12.59 13.83
N ALA A 56 -10.30 -11.47 14.06
CA ALA A 56 -9.13 -11.09 13.29
C ALA A 56 -7.97 -12.10 13.42
N ILE A 57 -7.71 -12.61 14.63
CA ILE A 57 -6.62 -13.58 14.87
C ILE A 57 -6.96 -15.00 14.41
N ASN A 58 -8.26 -15.34 14.28
CA ASN A 58 -8.75 -16.65 13.82
C ASN A 58 -9.19 -16.63 12.34
N CYS A 59 -8.46 -15.87 11.50
CA CYS A 59 -8.81 -15.66 10.10
C CYS A 59 -8.59 -16.88 9.19
N SER A 60 -9.41 -17.00 8.15
CA SER A 60 -9.23 -17.91 7.03
C SER A 60 -8.63 -17.19 5.81
N ILE A 61 -8.21 -17.95 4.79
CA ILE A 61 -7.65 -17.39 3.55
C ILE A 61 -8.80 -17.06 2.59
N ASP A 62 -9.51 -15.97 2.87
CA ASP A 62 -10.63 -15.47 2.06
C ASP A 62 -10.82 -13.95 2.20
N GLU A 63 -11.60 -13.35 1.30
CA GLU A 63 -11.87 -11.90 1.35
C GLU A 63 -12.66 -11.44 2.59
N PRO A 64 -13.67 -12.17 3.11
CA PRO A 64 -14.33 -11.81 4.36
C PRO A 64 -13.36 -11.63 5.52
N SER A 65 -12.38 -12.53 5.66
CA SER A 65 -11.34 -12.44 6.68
C SER A 65 -10.46 -11.20 6.49
N VAL A 66 -10.11 -10.86 5.25
CA VAL A 66 -9.38 -9.62 4.95
C VAL A 66 -10.16 -8.39 5.40
N ARG A 67 -11.46 -8.31 5.12
CA ARG A 67 -12.30 -7.19 5.56
C ARG A 67 -12.37 -7.12 7.10
N CYS A 68 -12.46 -8.26 7.78
CA CYS A 68 -12.42 -8.31 9.25
C CYS A 68 -11.10 -7.76 9.81
N LEU A 69 -9.96 -8.18 9.24
CA LEU A 69 -8.64 -7.69 9.62
C LEU A 69 -8.46 -6.19 9.33
N GLN A 70 -8.92 -5.71 8.17
CA GLN A 70 -8.88 -4.29 7.82
C GLN A 70 -9.71 -3.45 8.81
N ARG A 71 -10.91 -3.92 9.15
CA ARG A 71 -11.76 -3.27 10.15
C ARG A 71 -11.06 -3.21 11.50
N TYR A 72 -10.50 -4.34 11.97
CA TYR A 72 -9.76 -4.39 13.22
C TYR A 72 -8.56 -3.44 13.22
N PHE A 73 -7.76 -3.44 12.14
CA PHE A 73 -6.65 -2.51 11.96
C PHE A 73 -7.09 -1.05 12.09
N CYS A 74 -8.19 -0.64 11.43
CA CYS A 74 -8.71 0.72 11.53
C CYS A 74 -9.16 1.06 12.96
N GLN A 75 -9.83 0.13 13.64
CA GLN A 75 -10.28 0.32 15.02
C GLN A 75 -9.10 0.43 15.99
N LEU A 76 -7.99 -0.28 15.78
CA LEU A 76 -6.76 -0.11 16.56
C LEU A 76 -6.20 1.32 16.42
N GLN A 77 -6.17 1.87 15.20
CA GLN A 77 -5.72 3.25 14.98
C GLN A 77 -6.61 4.26 15.70
N LEU A 78 -7.93 4.07 15.66
CA LEU A 78 -8.91 4.90 16.38
C LEU A 78 -8.74 4.78 17.90
N LEU A 79 -8.51 3.56 18.40
CA LEU A 79 -8.25 3.28 19.81
C LEU A 79 -6.99 3.99 20.30
N GLY A 80 -5.87 3.88 19.56
CA GLY A 80 -4.59 4.53 19.88
C GLY A 80 -4.64 6.06 19.83
N ASN A 81 -5.60 6.65 19.12
CA ASN A 81 -5.84 8.10 19.15
C ASN A 81 -6.53 8.57 20.45
N ARG A 82 -7.23 7.67 21.15
CA ARG A 82 -8.08 7.98 22.32
C ARG A 82 -7.42 7.61 23.64
N PHE A 83 -6.67 6.51 23.64
CA PHE A 83 -6.04 5.94 24.81
C PHE A 83 -4.53 5.89 24.63
N PRO A 84 -3.74 6.24 25.67
CA PRO A 84 -2.30 6.18 25.58
C PRO A 84 -1.83 4.72 25.71
N MET A 85 -1.68 4.04 24.57
CA MET A 85 -1.37 2.60 24.47
C MET A 85 0.04 2.30 23.90
N LEU A 86 0.90 3.32 23.84
CA LEU A 86 2.32 3.18 23.51
C LEU A 86 3.09 2.56 24.69
N PRO A 87 4.38 2.16 24.52
CA PRO A 87 5.18 1.61 25.60
C PRO A 87 5.19 2.49 26.85
N ASP A 88 5.12 1.84 28.01
CA ASP A 88 5.11 2.46 29.35
C ASP A 88 3.95 3.42 29.64
N ALA A 89 2.97 3.53 28.74
CA ALA A 89 1.80 4.37 28.92
C ALA A 89 0.71 3.68 29.77
N GLU A 90 -0.22 4.49 30.31
CA GLU A 90 -1.25 4.04 31.27
C GLU A 90 -2.16 2.93 30.72
N CYS A 91 -2.46 2.94 29.42
CA CYS A 91 -3.28 1.92 28.76
C CYS A 91 -2.44 0.95 27.91
N SER A 92 -1.13 0.84 28.17
CA SER A 92 -0.27 -0.13 27.45
C SER A 92 -0.77 -1.56 27.62
N VAL A 93 -0.82 -2.31 26.51
CA VAL A 93 -1.24 -3.72 26.45
C VAL A 93 -0.10 -4.54 25.87
N ARG A 94 0.11 -5.74 26.41
CA ARG A 94 1.13 -6.69 25.96
C ARG A 94 0.59 -7.54 24.82
N PHE A 95 1.32 -7.59 23.72
CA PHE A 95 1.00 -8.42 22.55
C PHE A 95 2.15 -9.38 22.25
N THR A 96 1.82 -10.65 22.02
CA THR A 96 2.78 -11.72 21.70
C THR A 96 2.42 -12.37 20.37
N TRP A 97 3.33 -12.32 19.40
CA TRP A 97 3.15 -12.86 18.05
C TRP A 97 4.30 -13.77 17.63
N GLU A 98 3.95 -14.92 17.05
CA GLU A 98 4.87 -15.85 16.37
C GLU A 98 5.03 -15.44 14.89
N ASP A 99 6.26 -15.39 14.38
CA ASP A 99 6.52 -15.12 12.96
C ASP A 99 6.19 -16.31 12.03
N GLY A 100 5.92 -16.00 10.75
CA GLY A 100 5.56 -17.00 9.73
C GLY A 100 6.75 -17.77 9.12
N PHE A 101 7.98 -17.51 9.54
CA PHE A 101 9.21 -18.06 8.95
C PHE A 101 9.91 -19.06 9.89
N GLN A 102 10.52 -18.57 10.96
CA GLN A 102 11.23 -19.37 11.95
C GLN A 102 10.29 -19.91 13.02
N LYS A 103 9.17 -19.21 13.25
CA LYS A 103 8.27 -19.38 14.40
C LYS A 103 8.87 -18.84 15.69
N ASP A 104 9.62 -17.74 15.60
CA ASP A 104 10.12 -17.07 16.78
C ASP A 104 9.05 -16.15 17.34
N GLU A 105 8.99 -16.08 18.66
CA GLU A 105 8.02 -15.27 19.39
C GLU A 105 8.58 -13.88 19.66
N SER A 106 7.78 -12.86 19.38
CA SER A 106 8.09 -11.47 19.71
C SER A 106 6.98 -10.91 20.59
N THR A 107 7.37 -10.32 21.72
CA THR A 107 6.47 -9.69 22.68
C THR A 107 6.75 -8.19 22.73
N CYS A 108 5.73 -7.34 22.58
CA CYS A 108 5.84 -5.89 22.79
C CYS A 108 4.63 -5.35 23.55
N ASN A 109 4.87 -4.34 24.39
CA ASN A 109 3.81 -3.60 25.09
C ASN A 109 3.43 -2.34 24.29
N ASP A 110 3.10 -2.51 23.00
CA ASP A 110 2.84 -1.41 22.07
C ASP A 110 1.69 -1.78 21.13
N ILE A 111 0.61 -0.98 21.10
CA ILE A 111 -0.50 -1.17 20.15
C ILE A 111 -0.03 -1.16 18.70
N ARG A 112 1.04 -0.43 18.38
CA ARG A 112 1.59 -0.38 17.02
C ARG A 112 2.20 -1.72 16.60
N PHE A 113 2.63 -2.56 17.53
CA PHE A 113 3.07 -3.92 17.21
C PHE A 113 1.89 -4.82 16.83
N GLU A 114 0.74 -4.67 17.50
CA GLU A 114 -0.51 -5.33 17.11
C GLU A 114 -0.95 -4.85 15.72
N GLU A 115 -0.98 -3.53 15.48
CA GLU A 115 -1.28 -2.95 14.16
C GLU A 115 -0.37 -3.52 13.06
N ALA A 116 0.94 -3.59 13.31
CA ALA A 116 1.92 -4.14 12.37
C ALA A 116 1.66 -5.63 12.09
N SER A 117 1.38 -6.43 13.11
CA SER A 117 1.13 -7.86 12.95
C SER A 117 -0.16 -8.14 12.18
N ILE A 118 -1.21 -7.37 12.44
CA ILE A 118 -2.47 -7.44 11.68
C ILE A 118 -2.26 -7.00 10.23
N LEU A 119 -1.54 -5.90 9.99
CA LEU A 119 -1.25 -5.42 8.64
C LEU A 119 -0.39 -6.42 7.85
N TYR A 120 0.54 -7.10 8.51
CA TYR A 120 1.30 -8.20 7.91
C TYR A 120 0.37 -9.33 7.48
N ASN A 121 -0.57 -9.74 8.34
CA ASN A 121 -1.53 -10.80 8.03
C ASN A 121 -2.47 -10.42 6.87
N ILE A 122 -2.92 -9.16 6.78
CA ILE A 122 -3.66 -8.65 5.61
C ILE A 122 -2.84 -8.87 4.33
N GLY A 123 -1.56 -8.46 4.34
CA GLY A 123 -0.66 -8.64 3.20
C GLY A 123 -0.42 -10.11 2.85
N ALA A 124 -0.25 -10.97 3.86
CA ALA A 124 -0.05 -12.40 3.69
C ALA A 124 -1.30 -13.09 3.09
N ILE A 125 -2.51 -12.78 3.56
CA ILE A 125 -3.75 -13.33 2.97
C ILE A 125 -3.90 -12.90 1.52
N TYR A 126 -3.71 -11.60 1.21
CA TYR A 126 -3.75 -11.13 -0.17
C TYR A 126 -2.71 -11.83 -1.06
N SER A 127 -1.48 -12.04 -0.57
CA SER A 127 -0.46 -12.78 -1.33
C SER A 127 -0.93 -14.21 -1.66
N ARG A 128 -1.69 -14.84 -0.76
CA ARG A 128 -2.19 -16.20 -0.91
C ARG A 128 -3.41 -16.28 -1.81
N LEU A 129 -4.33 -15.32 -1.71
CA LEU A 129 -5.45 -15.16 -2.65
C LEU A 129 -4.92 -14.98 -4.08
N GLY A 130 -3.95 -14.08 -4.28
CA GLY A 130 -3.30 -13.90 -5.59
C GLY A 130 -2.60 -15.15 -6.10
N ALA A 131 -1.97 -15.94 -5.23
CA ALA A 131 -1.34 -17.20 -5.61
C ALA A 131 -2.33 -18.33 -5.93
N ASN A 132 -3.54 -18.29 -5.36
CA ASN A 132 -4.61 -19.27 -5.59
C ASN A 132 -5.40 -19.00 -6.88
N GLU A 133 -5.26 -17.82 -7.47
CA GLU A 133 -5.87 -17.50 -8.76
C GLU A 133 -5.34 -18.38 -9.90
N THR A 134 -6.25 -18.93 -10.69
CA THR A 134 -5.90 -19.85 -11.80
C THR A 134 -5.10 -19.17 -12.90
N ARG A 135 -5.27 -17.85 -13.07
CA ARG A 135 -4.66 -17.01 -14.12
C ARG A 135 -4.92 -17.52 -15.55
N LYS A 136 -6.05 -18.22 -15.75
CA LYS A 136 -6.49 -18.72 -17.07
C LYS A 136 -7.51 -17.81 -17.76
N THR A 137 -8.24 -17.01 -16.99
CA THR A 137 -9.26 -16.08 -17.49
C THR A 137 -8.85 -14.63 -17.24
N HIS A 138 -9.42 -13.68 -17.99
CA HIS A 138 -9.21 -12.25 -17.79
C HIS A 138 -9.55 -11.79 -16.37
N GLU A 139 -10.62 -12.33 -15.80
CA GLU A 139 -11.05 -12.03 -14.43
C GLU A 139 -10.04 -12.53 -13.41
N SER A 140 -9.63 -13.80 -13.49
CA SER A 140 -8.65 -14.38 -12.57
C SER A 140 -7.30 -13.66 -12.63
N LEU A 141 -6.88 -13.19 -13.82
CA LEU A 141 -5.67 -12.37 -13.99
C LEU A 141 -5.82 -10.98 -13.36
N LYS A 142 -6.99 -10.35 -13.50
CA LYS A 142 -7.28 -9.05 -12.86
C LYS A 142 -7.29 -9.18 -11.34
N ASN A 143 -7.90 -10.23 -10.82
CA ASN A 143 -7.95 -10.52 -9.39
C ASN A 143 -6.55 -10.78 -8.84
N ALA A 144 -5.75 -11.65 -9.48
CA ALA A 144 -4.37 -11.92 -9.09
C ALA A 144 -3.52 -10.64 -9.03
N CYS A 145 -3.59 -9.82 -10.08
CA CYS A 145 -2.92 -8.52 -10.11
C CYS A 145 -3.35 -7.63 -8.93
N THR A 146 -4.65 -7.53 -8.69
CA THR A 146 -5.23 -6.70 -7.62
C THR A 146 -4.77 -7.16 -6.24
N TYR A 147 -4.84 -8.46 -5.95
CA TYR A 147 -4.40 -9.02 -4.67
C TYR A 147 -2.91 -8.81 -4.44
N PHE A 148 -2.05 -9.06 -5.43
CA PHE A 148 -0.62 -8.82 -5.26
C PHE A 148 -0.29 -7.33 -5.03
N ARG A 149 -1.03 -6.41 -5.67
CA ARG A 149 -0.88 -4.96 -5.44
C ARG A 149 -1.30 -4.54 -4.03
N TYR A 150 -2.39 -5.10 -3.50
CA TYR A 150 -2.81 -4.87 -2.12
C TYR A 150 -1.84 -5.46 -1.11
N ALA A 151 -1.34 -6.67 -1.37
CA ALA A 151 -0.32 -7.28 -0.54
C ALA A 151 0.95 -6.42 -0.49
N ALA A 152 1.43 -5.93 -1.64
CA ALA A 152 2.64 -5.12 -1.72
C ALA A 152 2.51 -3.84 -0.90
N ALA A 153 1.35 -3.16 -0.99
CA ALA A 153 1.05 -1.97 -0.20
C ALA A 153 1.10 -2.20 1.32
N CYS A 154 0.64 -3.37 1.79
CA CYS A 154 0.71 -3.70 3.22
C CYS A 154 2.16 -3.80 3.69
N PHE A 155 3.02 -4.50 2.93
CA PHE A 155 4.44 -4.65 3.28
C PHE A 155 5.24 -3.36 3.09
N GLU A 156 4.89 -2.49 2.13
CA GLU A 156 5.46 -1.15 2.01
C GLU A 156 5.12 -0.29 3.23
N LYS A 157 3.84 -0.27 3.64
CA LYS A 157 3.41 0.48 4.83
C LYS A 157 4.08 -0.04 6.09
N LEU A 158 4.26 -1.36 6.23
CA LEU A 158 5.04 -1.94 7.33
C LEU A 158 6.48 -1.43 7.35
N ARG A 159 7.17 -1.52 6.21
CA ARG A 159 8.57 -1.10 6.05
C ARG A 159 8.75 0.36 6.43
N ASP A 160 7.82 1.20 5.99
CA ASP A 160 7.96 2.66 6.09
C ASP A 160 7.47 3.22 7.45
N GLN A 161 6.58 2.51 8.16
CA GLN A 161 5.91 3.05 9.36
C GLN A 161 6.04 2.21 10.64
N TYR A 162 6.40 0.93 10.57
CA TYR A 162 6.33 0.00 11.71
C TYR A 162 7.65 -0.73 12.00
N THR A 163 8.71 -0.53 11.22
CA THR A 163 9.96 -1.27 11.39
C THR A 163 10.96 -0.58 12.35
N PRO A 164 11.72 -1.33 13.20
CA PRO A 164 11.65 -2.78 13.47
C PRO A 164 11.03 -3.12 14.84
N TYR A 165 9.92 -3.89 14.85
CA TYR A 165 9.40 -4.53 16.08
C TYR A 165 9.89 -5.98 16.27
N SER A 166 10.16 -6.71 15.19
CA SER A 166 10.57 -8.12 15.21
C SER A 166 11.52 -8.44 14.05
N GLU A 167 12.21 -9.58 14.09
CA GLU A 167 13.20 -9.95 13.06
C GLU A 167 12.57 -10.11 11.66
N ASP A 168 11.32 -10.55 11.59
CA ASP A 168 10.56 -10.68 10.33
C ASP A 168 10.10 -9.33 9.74
N PHE A 169 10.31 -8.21 10.45
CA PHE A 169 9.98 -6.86 9.98
C PHE A 169 11.20 -6.06 9.52
N THR A 170 12.35 -6.68 9.25
CA THR A 170 13.52 -5.94 8.75
C THR A 170 13.22 -5.23 7.42
N PRO A 171 13.76 -4.00 7.18
CA PRO A 171 13.46 -3.26 5.95
C PRO A 171 13.85 -4.01 4.69
N ALA A 172 14.95 -4.78 4.76
CA ALA A 172 15.45 -5.59 3.67
C ALA A 172 14.51 -6.77 3.31
N LEU A 173 13.94 -7.43 4.31
CA LEU A 173 12.98 -8.52 4.09
C LEU A 173 11.67 -7.98 3.50
N LEU A 174 11.13 -6.91 4.10
CA LEU A 174 9.90 -6.29 3.61
C LEU A 174 10.09 -5.75 2.17
N THR A 175 11.23 -5.15 1.85
CA THR A 175 11.55 -4.73 0.48
C THR A 175 11.60 -5.92 -0.49
N CYS A 176 12.24 -7.02 -0.09
CA CYS A 176 12.26 -8.26 -0.88
C CYS A 176 10.84 -8.78 -1.14
N GLN A 177 9.96 -8.78 -0.13
CA GLN A 177 8.57 -9.20 -0.28
C GLN A 177 7.77 -8.29 -1.21
N VAL A 178 7.96 -6.97 -1.11
CA VAL A 178 7.35 -5.97 -2.01
C VAL A 178 7.79 -6.21 -3.45
N ASP A 179 9.08 -6.37 -3.71
CA ASP A 179 9.62 -6.65 -5.05
C ASP A 179 9.03 -7.95 -5.64
N ILE A 180 8.94 -9.02 -4.82
CA ILE A 180 8.32 -10.29 -5.22
C ILE A 180 6.86 -10.07 -5.67
N LEU A 181 6.07 -9.36 -4.85
CA LEU A 181 4.65 -9.16 -5.09
C LEU A 181 4.39 -8.26 -6.28
N LEU A 182 5.14 -7.16 -6.42
CA LEU A 182 5.04 -6.29 -7.59
C LEU A 182 5.46 -7.03 -8.86
N GLY A 183 6.52 -7.86 -8.81
CA GLY A 183 6.87 -8.76 -9.90
C GLY A 183 5.69 -9.65 -10.31
N GLN A 184 5.04 -10.32 -9.35
CA GLN A 184 3.88 -11.19 -9.59
C GLN A 184 2.64 -10.46 -10.10
N ALA A 185 2.41 -9.22 -9.65
CA ALA A 185 1.36 -8.37 -10.19
C ALA A 185 1.61 -8.06 -11.67
N HIS A 186 2.85 -7.77 -12.04
CA HIS A 186 3.24 -7.54 -13.43
C HIS A 186 3.20 -8.83 -14.28
N GLU A 187 3.49 -10.01 -13.70
CA GLU A 187 3.26 -11.30 -14.38
C GLU A 187 1.80 -11.41 -14.82
N ALA A 188 0.84 -11.17 -13.92
CA ALA A 188 -0.58 -11.24 -14.24
C ALA A 188 -0.98 -10.21 -15.33
N VAL A 189 -0.40 -9.01 -15.31
CA VAL A 189 -0.61 -8.01 -16.37
C VAL A 189 -0.06 -8.48 -17.72
N LEU A 190 1.15 -9.03 -17.75
CA LEU A 190 1.77 -9.52 -18.99
C LEU A 190 1.00 -10.70 -19.57
N GLU A 191 0.57 -11.64 -18.71
CA GLU A 191 -0.23 -12.80 -19.12
C GLU A 191 -1.58 -12.37 -19.70
N LYS A 192 -2.24 -11.38 -19.11
CA LYS A 192 -3.45 -10.76 -19.67
C LYS A 192 -3.15 -10.05 -20.98
N SER A 193 -2.05 -9.33 -21.06
CA SER A 193 -1.60 -8.61 -22.25
C SER A 193 -1.39 -9.54 -23.45
N PHE A 194 -0.90 -10.77 -23.21
CA PHE A 194 -0.84 -11.81 -24.23
C PHE A 194 -2.23 -12.29 -24.67
N LEU A 195 -3.17 -12.53 -23.74
CA LEU A 195 -4.55 -12.91 -24.09
C LEU A 195 -5.29 -11.80 -24.85
N ASP A 196 -5.00 -10.55 -24.53
CA ASP A 196 -5.53 -9.36 -25.21
C ASP A 196 -4.83 -9.07 -26.55
N GLN A 197 -3.82 -9.88 -26.93
CA GLN A 197 -3.01 -9.70 -28.14
C GLN A 197 -2.43 -8.29 -28.27
N ARG A 198 -1.98 -7.72 -27.14
CA ARG A 198 -1.36 -6.39 -27.13
C ARG A 198 -0.04 -6.38 -27.92
N PRO A 199 0.37 -5.21 -28.45
CA PRO A 199 1.59 -5.08 -29.22
C PRO A 199 2.84 -5.63 -28.50
N HIS A 200 3.75 -6.22 -29.27
CA HIS A 200 5.00 -6.78 -28.73
C HIS A 200 5.86 -5.75 -27.98
N SER A 201 5.80 -4.46 -28.37
CA SER A 201 6.47 -3.37 -27.66
C SER A 201 6.00 -3.23 -26.22
N VAL A 202 4.69 -3.23 -25.99
CA VAL A 202 4.10 -3.16 -24.64
C VAL A 202 4.53 -4.38 -23.82
N ASN A 203 4.43 -5.58 -24.39
CA ASN A 203 4.80 -6.82 -23.71
C ASN A 203 6.29 -6.86 -23.34
N ALA A 204 7.17 -6.33 -24.20
CA ALA A 204 8.60 -6.25 -23.92
C ALA A 204 8.89 -5.38 -22.68
N HIS A 205 8.28 -4.19 -22.59
CA HIS A 205 8.49 -3.29 -21.47
C HIS A 205 7.96 -3.85 -20.15
N VAL A 206 6.80 -4.52 -20.16
CA VAL A 206 6.26 -5.16 -18.96
C VAL A 206 7.12 -6.35 -18.54
N ALA A 207 7.55 -7.20 -19.49
CA ALA A 207 8.43 -8.33 -19.20
C ALA A 207 9.79 -7.89 -18.62
N MET A 208 10.34 -6.77 -19.10
CA MET A 208 11.58 -6.21 -18.55
C MET A 208 11.38 -5.82 -17.08
N GLN A 209 10.28 -5.12 -16.77
CA GLN A 209 9.98 -4.70 -15.40
C GLN A 209 9.84 -5.89 -14.43
N ILE A 210 9.25 -7.00 -14.88
CA ILE A 210 9.17 -8.24 -14.08
C ILE A 210 10.57 -8.77 -13.78
N SER A 211 11.47 -8.78 -14.78
CA SER A 211 12.85 -9.21 -14.58
C SER A 211 13.57 -8.34 -13.55
N ASP A 212 13.41 -7.01 -13.63
CA ASP A 212 14.04 -6.05 -12.72
C ASP A 212 13.58 -6.28 -11.28
N TYR A 213 12.28 -6.41 -11.03
CA TYR A 213 11.75 -6.70 -9.69
C TYR A 213 12.33 -8.00 -9.12
N TYR A 214 12.38 -9.07 -9.90
CA TYR A 214 12.94 -10.34 -9.40
C TYR A 214 14.45 -10.32 -9.22
N GLN A 215 15.19 -9.52 -10.00
CA GLN A 215 16.61 -9.30 -9.77
C GLN A 215 16.85 -8.52 -8.48
N MET A 216 16.05 -7.48 -8.19
CA MET A 216 16.14 -6.72 -6.94
C MET A 216 15.78 -7.59 -5.73
N ALA A 217 14.70 -8.37 -5.81
CA ALA A 217 14.35 -9.34 -4.78
C ALA A 217 15.47 -10.38 -4.54
N LEU A 218 16.09 -10.89 -5.61
CA LEU A 218 17.20 -11.85 -5.51
C LEU A 218 18.45 -11.22 -4.86
N LEU A 219 18.74 -9.96 -5.21
CA LEU A 219 19.83 -9.21 -4.62
C LEU A 219 19.59 -9.07 -3.12
N ASN A 220 18.40 -8.62 -2.71
CA ASN A 220 18.01 -8.52 -1.31
C ASN A 220 18.13 -9.88 -0.61
N LEU A 221 17.54 -10.94 -1.17
CA LEU A 221 17.60 -12.29 -0.61
C LEU A 221 19.02 -12.81 -0.34
N THR A 222 19.99 -12.45 -1.20
CA THR A 222 21.34 -13.02 -1.16
C THR A 222 22.40 -12.12 -0.53
N LYS A 223 22.16 -10.81 -0.41
CA LYS A 223 23.17 -9.82 0.01
C LYS A 223 22.90 -9.14 1.35
N THR A 224 21.69 -9.20 1.89
CA THR A 224 21.32 -8.45 3.10
C THR A 224 21.23 -9.31 4.37
N GLY A 225 21.60 -10.59 4.29
CA GLY A 225 21.56 -11.50 5.44
C GLY A 225 20.17 -12.08 5.74
N ILE A 226 19.10 -11.63 5.07
CA ILE A 226 17.72 -12.12 5.31
C ILE A 226 17.55 -13.62 5.02
N GLY A 227 18.52 -14.27 4.38
CA GLY A 227 18.50 -15.70 4.11
C GLY A 227 18.45 -16.58 5.36
N SER A 228 18.96 -16.10 6.51
CA SER A 228 18.77 -16.78 7.80
C SER A 228 17.32 -16.70 8.26
N ILE A 229 16.72 -15.51 8.20
CA ILE A 229 15.32 -15.25 8.58
C ILE A 229 14.38 -16.16 7.80
N VAL A 230 14.52 -16.19 6.48
CA VAL A 230 13.67 -17.03 5.61
C VAL A 230 14.22 -18.44 5.38
N SER A 231 15.07 -18.98 6.25
CA SER A 231 15.85 -20.22 6.03
C SER A 231 15.05 -21.38 5.43
N LYS A 232 13.84 -21.66 5.93
CA LYS A 232 12.94 -22.72 5.43
C LYS A 232 12.42 -22.47 4.01
N ARG A 233 12.27 -21.19 3.62
CA ARG A 233 11.77 -20.73 2.31
C ARG A 233 12.88 -20.30 1.36
N PHE A 234 14.10 -20.09 1.86
CA PHE A 234 15.22 -19.49 1.14
C PHE A 234 15.50 -20.19 -0.19
N ARG A 235 15.54 -21.53 -0.15
CA ARG A 235 15.79 -22.35 -1.35
C ARG A 235 14.69 -22.17 -2.39
N GLU A 236 13.42 -22.23 -1.98
CA GLU A 236 12.26 -22.07 -2.87
C GLU A 236 12.27 -20.68 -3.53
N TRP A 237 12.43 -19.62 -2.74
CA TRP A 237 12.42 -18.25 -3.25
C TRP A 237 13.60 -18.00 -4.19
N ARG A 238 14.80 -18.44 -3.81
CA ARG A 238 16.00 -18.25 -4.63
C ARG A 238 15.86 -18.90 -6.00
N VAL A 239 15.28 -20.10 -6.09
CA VAL A 239 15.01 -20.78 -7.37
C VAL A 239 14.03 -19.99 -8.21
N ALA A 240 12.89 -19.65 -7.62
CA ALA A 240 11.85 -18.91 -8.30
C ALA A 240 12.39 -17.59 -8.85
N LEU A 241 13.13 -16.82 -8.05
CA LEU A 241 13.68 -15.54 -8.43
C LEU A 241 14.75 -15.64 -9.53
N ILE A 242 15.69 -16.58 -9.42
CA ILE A 242 16.71 -16.82 -10.46
C ILE A 242 16.05 -17.20 -11.79
N TYR A 243 15.13 -18.16 -11.75
CA TYR A 243 14.47 -18.64 -12.96
C TYR A 243 13.58 -17.56 -13.57
N LYS A 244 12.68 -16.96 -12.77
CA LYS A 244 11.72 -15.96 -13.26
C LYS A 244 12.42 -14.72 -13.81
N SER A 245 13.44 -14.19 -13.12
CA SER A 245 14.22 -13.05 -13.66
C SER A 245 14.81 -13.35 -15.03
N SER A 246 15.42 -14.53 -15.21
CA SER A 246 15.98 -14.99 -16.48
C SER A 246 14.91 -15.25 -17.54
N TYR A 247 13.79 -15.85 -17.14
CA TYR A 247 12.65 -16.18 -17.98
C TYR A 247 12.03 -14.92 -18.59
N TYR A 248 11.69 -13.92 -17.77
CA TYR A 248 11.07 -12.70 -18.27
C TYR A 248 12.05 -11.80 -19.04
N LEU A 249 13.35 -11.86 -18.74
CA LEU A 249 14.36 -11.25 -19.61
C LEU A 249 14.42 -11.93 -20.98
N ALA A 250 14.30 -13.26 -21.04
CA ALA A 250 14.17 -13.98 -22.31
C ALA A 250 12.89 -13.56 -23.05
N ILE A 251 11.74 -13.47 -22.38
CA ILE A 251 10.49 -12.96 -22.99
C ILE A 251 10.66 -11.54 -23.54
N THR A 252 11.41 -10.68 -22.85
CA THR A 252 11.73 -9.33 -23.33
C THR A 252 12.49 -9.39 -24.65
N TYR A 253 13.55 -10.19 -24.73
CA TYR A 253 14.31 -10.36 -25.97
C TYR A 253 13.47 -11.01 -27.07
N PHE A 254 12.63 -12.00 -26.74
CA PHE A 254 11.72 -12.58 -27.71
C PHE A 254 10.75 -11.55 -28.30
N CYS A 255 10.15 -10.69 -27.48
CA CYS A 255 9.28 -9.62 -27.95
C CYS A 255 10.04 -8.61 -28.83
N ASN A 256 11.28 -8.24 -28.47
CA ASN A 256 12.11 -7.38 -29.31
C ASN A 256 12.51 -8.04 -30.64
N GLY A 257 12.71 -9.37 -30.65
CA GLY A 257 12.93 -10.13 -31.88
C GLY A 257 11.72 -10.09 -32.82
N LEU A 258 10.51 -10.16 -32.28
CA LEU A 258 9.25 -9.98 -33.05
C LEU A 258 9.12 -8.55 -33.57
N ILE A 259 9.45 -7.53 -32.77
CA ILE A 259 9.45 -6.12 -33.22
C ILE A 259 10.47 -5.92 -34.36
N ALA A 260 11.65 -6.52 -34.26
CA ALA A 260 12.66 -6.46 -35.32
C ALA A 260 12.20 -7.20 -36.59
N GLU A 261 11.48 -8.31 -36.45
CA GLU A 261 10.85 -9.05 -37.55
C GLU A 261 9.83 -8.16 -38.28
N ASP A 262 8.93 -7.50 -37.54
CA ASP A 262 7.92 -6.58 -38.09
C ASP A 262 8.55 -5.38 -38.81
N ASN A 263 9.69 -4.91 -38.30
CA ASN A 263 10.45 -3.80 -38.88
C ASN A 263 11.45 -4.24 -39.98
N LYS A 264 11.44 -5.51 -40.39
CA LYS A 264 12.34 -6.08 -41.41
C LYS A 264 13.82 -5.87 -41.11
N LYS A 265 14.19 -5.92 -39.82
CA LYS A 265 15.57 -5.87 -39.35
C LYS A 265 16.05 -7.28 -39.03
N HIS A 266 16.39 -8.03 -40.07
CA HIS A 266 16.62 -9.47 -39.97
C HIS A 266 17.84 -9.83 -39.12
N GLY A 267 18.91 -9.03 -39.16
CA GLY A 267 20.09 -9.22 -38.31
C GLY A 267 19.80 -9.00 -36.83
N GLU A 268 19.05 -7.94 -36.48
CA GLU A 268 18.61 -7.66 -35.10
C GLU A 268 17.68 -8.77 -34.59
N CYS A 269 16.76 -9.25 -35.44
CA CYS A 269 15.83 -10.33 -35.13
C CYS A 269 16.56 -11.62 -34.70
N VAL A 270 17.57 -12.06 -35.47
CA VAL A 270 18.40 -13.22 -35.11
C VAL A 270 19.13 -13.01 -33.80
N CYS A 271 19.73 -11.82 -33.59
CA CYS A 271 20.43 -11.48 -32.35
C CYS A 271 19.52 -11.60 -31.12
N TYR A 272 18.31 -11.03 -31.18
CA TYR A 272 17.35 -11.06 -30.08
C TYR A 272 16.89 -12.49 -29.76
N TYR A 273 16.54 -13.29 -30.77
CA TYR A 273 16.11 -14.67 -30.53
C TYR A 273 17.24 -15.54 -29.97
N GLU A 274 18.47 -15.39 -30.44
CA GLU A 274 19.63 -16.11 -29.91
C GLU A 274 19.87 -15.79 -28.42
N ASN A 275 19.81 -14.50 -28.06
CA ASN A 275 19.98 -14.07 -26.68
C ASN A 275 18.81 -14.48 -25.79
N SER A 276 17.58 -14.53 -26.32
CA SER A 276 16.42 -15.07 -25.63
C SER A 276 16.62 -16.54 -25.25
N ILE A 277 17.03 -17.38 -26.20
CA ILE A 277 17.30 -18.82 -25.96
C ILE A 277 18.41 -18.98 -24.92
N LYS A 278 19.49 -18.22 -25.06
CA LYS A 278 20.63 -18.27 -24.13
C LYS A 278 20.19 -17.94 -22.70
N ARG A 279 19.45 -16.85 -22.50
CA ARG A 279 18.97 -16.46 -21.15
C ARG A 279 18.05 -17.50 -20.53
N LEU A 280 17.13 -18.04 -21.32
CA LEU A 280 16.22 -19.08 -20.84
C LEU A 280 17.00 -20.35 -20.43
N THR A 281 17.96 -20.77 -21.25
CA THR A 281 18.82 -21.94 -20.99
C THR A 281 19.68 -21.76 -19.73
N ASP A 282 20.34 -20.60 -19.59
CA ASP A 282 21.23 -20.31 -18.46
C ASP A 282 20.45 -20.18 -17.14
N GLY A 283 19.27 -19.55 -17.19
CA GLY A 283 18.34 -19.47 -16.07
C GLY A 283 17.87 -20.85 -15.62
N TRP A 284 17.45 -21.70 -16.56
CA TRP A 284 17.02 -23.07 -16.28
C TRP A 284 18.14 -23.92 -15.68
N LYS A 285 19.34 -23.92 -16.27
CA LYS A 285 20.50 -24.68 -15.75
C LYS A 285 20.84 -24.35 -14.30
N THR A 286 20.59 -23.11 -13.89
CA THR A 286 20.85 -22.66 -12.52
C THR A 286 19.72 -23.10 -11.58
N ALA A 287 18.47 -22.99 -12.03
CA ALA A 287 17.28 -23.36 -11.27
C ALA A 287 17.12 -24.88 -11.09
N GLU A 288 17.37 -25.68 -12.13
CA GLU A 288 17.20 -27.14 -12.14
C GLU A 288 18.09 -27.86 -11.11
N LYS A 289 19.26 -27.30 -10.82
CA LYS A 289 20.17 -27.83 -9.79
C LYS A 289 19.57 -27.80 -8.38
N ILE A 290 18.47 -27.07 -8.20
CA ILE A 290 17.88 -26.80 -6.91
C ILE A 290 16.51 -27.49 -6.87
N SER A 291 16.47 -28.69 -6.28
CA SER A 291 15.24 -29.45 -6.07
C SER A 291 14.17 -28.65 -5.31
N THR A 292 12.96 -28.64 -5.84
CA THR A 292 11.73 -28.08 -5.25
C THR A 292 10.53 -28.84 -5.80
N ASP A 293 9.47 -29.01 -5.01
CA ASP A 293 8.26 -29.74 -5.43
C ASP A 293 7.58 -29.13 -6.67
N LYS A 294 7.81 -27.83 -6.90
CA LYS A 294 7.26 -27.07 -8.02
C LYS A 294 8.12 -27.13 -9.30
N ILE A 295 9.24 -27.87 -9.28
CA ILE A 295 10.24 -27.84 -10.37
C ILE A 295 9.68 -28.29 -11.72
N ASN A 296 8.71 -29.21 -11.73
CA ASN A 296 8.08 -29.71 -12.95
C ASN A 296 7.31 -28.63 -13.70
N VAL A 297 6.62 -27.73 -12.99
CA VAL A 297 5.89 -26.62 -13.62
C VAL A 297 6.86 -25.66 -14.31
N TYR A 298 7.99 -25.37 -13.66
CA TYR A 298 9.04 -24.56 -14.28
C TYR A 298 9.65 -25.26 -15.51
N LYS A 299 9.85 -26.58 -15.46
CA LYS A 299 10.36 -27.38 -16.58
C LYS A 299 9.42 -27.35 -17.79
N GLU A 300 8.13 -27.51 -17.55
CA GLU A 300 7.11 -27.47 -18.61
C GLU A 300 7.05 -26.09 -19.26
N ALA A 301 7.00 -25.02 -18.45
CA ALA A 301 7.03 -23.65 -18.96
C ALA A 301 8.32 -23.34 -19.75
N ASN A 302 9.47 -23.82 -19.25
CA ASN A 302 10.76 -23.68 -19.93
C ASN A 302 10.74 -24.37 -21.29
N THR A 303 10.30 -25.63 -21.33
CA THR A 303 10.26 -26.44 -22.55
C THR A 303 9.34 -25.81 -23.59
N PHE A 304 8.11 -25.44 -23.19
CA PHE A 304 7.14 -24.80 -24.06
C PHE A 304 7.70 -23.49 -24.66
N THR A 305 8.24 -22.63 -23.81
CA THR A 305 8.74 -21.31 -24.22
C THR A 305 9.97 -21.44 -25.10
N ASN A 306 10.91 -22.34 -24.75
CA ASN A 306 12.11 -22.59 -25.53
C ASN A 306 11.78 -23.14 -26.91
N ASP A 307 10.87 -24.11 -27.02
CA ASP A 307 10.46 -24.67 -28.32
C ASP A 307 9.87 -23.61 -29.24
N MET A 308 9.03 -22.72 -28.70
CA MET A 308 8.44 -21.62 -29.45
C MET A 308 9.51 -20.65 -29.97
N ILE A 309 10.43 -20.20 -29.10
CA ILE A 309 11.50 -19.26 -29.49
C ILE A 309 12.47 -19.92 -30.48
N MET A 310 12.85 -21.18 -30.25
CA MET A 310 13.75 -21.94 -31.13
C MET A 310 13.19 -22.10 -32.54
N ARG A 311 11.87 -22.29 -32.70
CA ARG A 311 11.24 -22.34 -34.03
C ARG A 311 11.39 -21.01 -34.77
N LYS A 312 11.10 -19.89 -34.10
CA LYS A 312 11.27 -18.54 -34.64
C LYS A 312 12.73 -18.23 -34.99
N TYR A 313 13.66 -18.55 -34.10
CA TYR A 313 15.10 -18.40 -34.33
C TYR A 313 15.58 -19.16 -35.56
N LYS A 314 15.22 -20.44 -35.71
CA LYS A 314 15.67 -21.27 -36.84
C LYS A 314 15.22 -20.70 -38.19
N ILE A 315 13.98 -20.19 -38.25
CA ILE A 315 13.44 -19.54 -39.46
C ILE A 315 14.20 -18.25 -39.74
N ALA A 316 14.26 -17.34 -38.75
CA ALA A 316 14.94 -16.06 -38.91
C ALA A 316 16.41 -16.21 -39.31
N LYS A 317 17.13 -17.16 -38.69
CA LYS A 317 18.53 -17.43 -38.99
C LYS A 317 18.70 -18.00 -40.40
N ARG A 318 17.91 -19.01 -40.78
CA ARG A 318 17.96 -19.58 -42.13
C ARG A 318 17.69 -18.51 -43.19
N ASP A 319 16.69 -17.68 -42.98
CA ASP A 319 16.31 -16.67 -43.97
C ASP A 319 17.36 -15.55 -44.03
N ASN A 320 17.95 -15.15 -42.90
CA ASN A 320 19.08 -14.21 -42.91
C ASN A 320 20.33 -14.79 -43.59
N ASP A 321 20.64 -16.05 -43.37
CA ASP A 321 21.83 -16.70 -43.93
C ASP A 321 21.72 -17.00 -45.44
N ASN A 322 20.50 -17.05 -46.00
CA ASN A 322 20.27 -17.42 -47.40
C ASN A 322 19.59 -16.34 -48.27
N VAL A 323 18.93 -15.35 -47.65
CA VAL A 323 18.14 -14.34 -48.38
C VAL A 323 18.63 -12.93 -48.07
N TYR A 324 18.67 -12.53 -46.79
CA TYR A 324 18.88 -11.12 -46.43
C TYR A 324 20.35 -10.75 -46.25
N PHE A 325 21.17 -11.68 -45.76
CA PHE A 325 22.60 -11.50 -45.47
C PHE A 325 22.90 -10.26 -44.60
N GLU A 326 21.98 -9.88 -43.70
CA GLU A 326 22.24 -8.78 -42.77
C GLU A 326 23.27 -9.19 -41.72
N LYS A 327 24.15 -8.25 -41.37
CA LYS A 327 25.11 -8.45 -40.28
C LYS A 327 24.35 -8.57 -38.96
N ILE A 328 24.58 -9.67 -38.25
CA ILE A 328 24.04 -9.87 -36.90
C ILE A 328 24.81 -8.95 -35.93
N PRO A 329 24.14 -7.98 -35.27
CA PRO A 329 24.79 -7.06 -34.34
C PRO A 329 25.08 -7.73 -32.99
N ALA A 330 25.98 -7.15 -32.20
CA ALA A 330 26.18 -7.55 -30.81
C ALA A 330 25.02 -7.02 -29.94
N LEU A 331 24.54 -7.78 -28.95
CA LEU A 331 23.45 -7.33 -28.07
C LEU A 331 23.75 -5.98 -27.38
N SER A 332 25.00 -5.74 -26.99
CA SER A 332 25.45 -4.48 -26.37
C SER A 332 25.39 -3.26 -27.30
N SER A 333 25.28 -3.49 -28.62
CA SER A 333 25.11 -2.41 -29.61
C SER A 333 23.65 -2.05 -29.85
N LEU A 334 22.71 -2.83 -29.30
CA LEU A 334 21.27 -2.57 -29.41
C LEU A 334 20.78 -1.67 -28.26
N PRO A 335 19.70 -0.88 -28.47
CA PRO A 335 19.13 -0.06 -27.42
C PRO A 335 18.72 -0.87 -26.18
N THR A 336 19.05 -0.35 -24.99
CA THR A 336 18.58 -0.95 -23.74
C THR A 336 17.12 -0.56 -23.51
N LEU A 337 16.28 -1.55 -23.20
CA LEU A 337 14.86 -1.34 -22.91
C LEU A 337 14.67 -1.07 -21.41
N GLN A 338 13.90 -0.05 -21.06
CA GLN A 338 13.49 0.20 -19.67
C GLN A 338 12.18 -0.53 -19.35
N GLY A 339 12.03 -1.02 -18.13
CA GLY A 339 10.78 -1.60 -17.64
C GLY A 339 9.64 -0.57 -17.58
N ALA A 340 8.40 -1.02 -17.82
CA ALA A 340 7.21 -0.21 -17.59
C ALA A 340 6.48 -0.64 -16.30
N ILE A 341 6.43 0.26 -15.33
CA ILE A 341 5.66 0.07 -14.08
C ILE A 341 4.18 0.33 -14.38
N VAL A 342 3.43 -0.74 -14.57
CA VAL A 342 1.99 -0.71 -14.90
C VAL A 342 1.11 -1.19 -13.74
N ALA A 343 1.69 -1.87 -12.75
CA ALA A 343 1.02 -2.26 -11.52
C ALA A 343 1.72 -1.63 -10.31
N LYS A 344 1.08 -0.66 -9.67
CA LYS A 344 1.59 0.00 -8.45
C LYS A 344 0.92 -0.58 -7.21
N SER A 345 1.61 -0.60 -6.08
CA SER A 345 0.97 -0.90 -4.81
C SER A 345 -0.27 -0.02 -4.58
N GLN A 346 -1.26 -0.57 -3.89
CA GLN A 346 -2.51 0.13 -3.59
C GLN A 346 -2.91 -0.18 -2.16
N VAL A 347 -3.02 0.82 -1.29
CA VAL A 347 -3.42 0.63 0.11
C VAL A 347 -4.96 0.73 0.20
N PHE A 348 -5.56 0.04 1.16
CA PHE A 348 -6.95 0.28 1.55
C PHE A 348 -7.05 1.59 2.36
N ASP A 349 -8.15 2.31 2.22
CA ASP A 349 -8.36 3.55 2.97
C ASP A 349 -8.98 3.24 4.34
N CYS A 350 -8.31 3.67 5.41
CA CYS A 350 -8.84 3.53 6.77
C CYS A 350 -9.88 4.59 7.15
N HIS A 351 -10.09 5.60 6.30
CA HIS A 351 -11.14 6.60 6.46
C HIS A 351 -12.43 6.21 5.73
N ASP A 352 -12.39 5.17 4.90
CA ASP A 352 -13.57 4.64 4.22
C ASP A 352 -14.46 3.91 5.26
N PRO A 353 -15.70 4.40 5.50
CA PRO A 353 -16.61 3.77 6.47
C PRO A 353 -16.96 2.32 6.13
N ASP A 354 -16.89 1.92 4.86
CA ASP A 354 -17.14 0.54 4.44
C ASP A 354 -16.00 -0.40 4.87
N VAL A 355 -14.81 0.14 5.09
CA VAL A 355 -13.61 -0.59 5.55
C VAL A 355 -13.48 -0.50 7.07
N SER A 356 -13.55 0.71 7.63
CA SER A 356 -13.34 0.93 9.07
C SER A 356 -14.53 0.51 9.92
N GLY A 357 -15.74 0.55 9.35
CA GLY A 357 -16.97 0.58 10.12
C GLY A 357 -17.10 1.83 11.00
N PRO A 358 -18.18 1.94 11.78
CA PRO A 358 -18.31 3.00 12.77
C PRO A 358 -17.22 2.87 13.85
N ASP A 359 -16.68 4.00 14.31
CA ASP A 359 -15.76 4.03 15.44
C ASP A 359 -16.44 3.49 16.70
N ILE A 360 -15.88 2.40 17.26
CA ILE A 360 -16.43 1.72 18.43
C ILE A 360 -16.51 2.68 19.62
N PHE A 361 -15.50 3.55 19.80
CA PHE A 361 -15.41 4.49 20.92
C PHE A 361 -15.81 5.93 20.53
N GLN A 362 -16.69 6.08 19.53
CA GLN A 362 -17.14 7.38 19.01
C GLN A 362 -17.74 8.33 20.06
N LYS A 363 -18.27 7.80 21.16
CA LYS A 363 -18.85 8.60 22.26
C LYS A 363 -17.80 9.42 23.00
N LEU A 364 -16.55 8.93 23.07
CA LEU A 364 -15.45 9.66 23.68
C LEU A 364 -14.91 10.69 22.67
N ILE A 365 -14.21 11.72 23.13
CA ILE A 365 -13.49 12.67 22.27
C ILE A 365 -12.00 12.60 22.61
N PRO A 366 -11.08 12.32 21.66
CA PRO A 366 -9.67 12.14 21.98
C PRO A 366 -9.11 13.23 22.91
N MET A 367 -8.39 12.86 23.98
CA MET A 367 -7.91 13.82 24.99
C MET A 367 -7.04 14.95 24.41
N LYS A 368 -6.24 14.68 23.37
CA LYS A 368 -5.46 15.72 22.65
C LYS A 368 -6.36 16.82 22.06
N ASN A 369 -7.60 16.47 21.69
CA ASN A 369 -8.60 17.43 21.23
C ASN A 369 -9.34 18.07 22.43
N SER A 370 -9.53 17.33 23.53
CA SER A 370 -10.13 17.85 24.76
C SER A 370 -9.27 18.93 25.44
N GLU A 371 -7.94 18.79 25.51
CA GLU A 371 -7.03 19.82 26.04
C GLU A 371 -7.08 21.10 25.20
N TYR A 372 -7.12 20.96 23.87
CA TYR A 372 -7.29 22.07 22.95
C TYR A 372 -8.66 22.75 23.14
N VAL A 373 -9.74 21.98 23.23
CA VAL A 373 -11.10 22.50 23.49
C VAL A 373 -11.22 23.13 24.88
N SER A 374 -10.57 22.58 25.90
CA SER A 374 -10.54 23.12 27.26
C SER A 374 -9.77 24.43 27.32
N SER A 375 -8.64 24.52 26.60
CA SER A 375 -7.90 25.79 26.43
C SER A 375 -8.72 26.87 25.73
N LEU A 376 -9.72 26.49 24.91
CA LEU A 376 -10.69 27.42 24.33
C LEU A 376 -11.81 27.81 25.31
N ARG A 377 -12.17 26.93 26.27
CA ARG A 377 -13.19 27.18 27.30
C ARG A 377 -12.69 28.11 28.42
N ASP A 378 -11.39 28.10 28.70
CA ASP A 378 -10.74 28.99 29.68
C ASP A 378 -10.61 30.44 29.19
N LEU A 379 -10.95 30.70 27.94
CA LEU A 379 -11.00 32.04 27.38
C LEU A 379 -12.22 32.81 27.92
N SER A 380 -12.00 34.04 28.38
CA SER A 380 -13.08 34.95 28.76
C SER A 380 -14.08 35.14 27.61
N ARG A 381 -15.34 35.48 27.93
CA ARG A 381 -16.39 35.73 26.92
C ARG A 381 -15.94 36.74 25.86
N ASN A 382 -15.16 37.74 26.27
CA ASN A 382 -14.56 38.74 25.38
C ASN A 382 -13.48 38.14 24.47
N GLN A 383 -12.61 37.26 24.98
CA GLN A 383 -11.60 36.59 24.15
C GLN A 383 -12.21 35.61 23.14
N ARG A 384 -13.26 34.87 23.52
CA ARG A 384 -14.03 34.02 22.59
C ARG A 384 -14.74 34.85 21.52
N ALA A 385 -15.34 35.98 21.89
CA ALA A 385 -15.93 36.92 20.95
C ALA A 385 -14.89 37.54 20.03
N THR A 386 -13.70 37.91 20.52
CA THR A 386 -12.59 38.42 19.70
C THR A 386 -12.06 37.37 18.73
N ILE A 387 -11.92 36.11 19.14
CA ILE A 387 -11.49 35.03 18.23
C ILE A 387 -12.57 34.74 17.20
N ALA A 388 -13.85 34.73 17.58
CA ALA A 388 -14.95 34.58 16.66
C ALA A 388 -15.00 35.75 15.67
N ASP A 389 -14.89 37.00 16.11
CA ASP A 389 -14.84 38.20 15.26
C ASP A 389 -13.59 38.22 14.37
N ASP A 390 -12.43 37.80 14.86
CA ASP A 390 -11.19 37.71 14.08
C ASP A 390 -11.28 36.60 13.04
N THR A 391 -11.90 35.46 13.38
CA THR A 391 -12.19 34.38 12.44
C THR A 391 -13.21 34.83 11.39
N LEU A 392 -14.27 35.53 11.80
CA LEU A 392 -15.30 36.08 10.92
C LEU A 392 -14.74 37.19 10.02
N ASN A 393 -13.84 38.03 10.54
CA ASN A 393 -13.17 39.09 9.78
C ASN A 393 -12.15 38.50 8.80
N LYS A 394 -11.38 37.48 9.19
CA LYS A 394 -10.52 36.75 8.25
C LYS A 394 -11.35 36.12 7.14
N LEU A 395 -12.46 35.46 7.47
CA LEU A 395 -13.41 34.91 6.51
C LEU A 395 -14.03 35.97 5.58
N LYS A 396 -14.32 37.18 6.09
CA LYS A 396 -14.82 38.32 5.30
C LYS A 396 -13.75 38.97 4.41
N VAL A 397 -12.50 39.02 4.87
CA VAL A 397 -11.37 39.65 4.17
C VAL A 397 -10.76 38.73 3.10
N GLY A 398 -11.02 37.42 3.18
CA GLY A 398 -10.65 36.45 2.15
C GLY A 398 -9.16 36.07 2.13
N TRP A 399 -8.36 36.52 3.09
CA TRP A 399 -6.95 36.13 3.27
C TRP A 399 -6.47 36.35 4.71
N TYR A 400 -5.38 35.67 5.12
CA TYR A 400 -4.69 35.90 6.40
C TYR A 400 -3.16 35.89 6.20
N ARG A 401 -2.39 36.41 7.17
CA ARG A 401 -0.92 36.30 7.16
C ARG A 401 -0.48 35.09 7.99
N SER A 402 0.32 34.21 7.39
CA SER A 402 0.93 33.07 8.07
C SER A 402 1.91 33.54 9.16
N PRO A 403 2.27 32.67 10.13
CA PRO A 403 3.28 32.99 11.14
C PRO A 403 4.67 33.36 10.59
N GLN A 404 4.93 33.04 9.31
CA GLN A 404 6.16 33.38 8.58
C GLN A 404 6.04 34.73 7.83
N GLY A 405 4.88 35.40 7.92
CA GLY A 405 4.62 36.70 7.32
C GLY A 405 3.98 36.66 5.93
N ASN A 406 3.75 35.48 5.37
CA ASN A 406 3.22 35.32 4.01
C ASN A 406 1.71 35.56 3.99
N GLN A 407 1.21 36.33 3.03
CA GLN A 407 -0.22 36.50 2.80
C GLN A 407 -0.77 35.26 2.09
N VAL A 408 -1.75 34.61 2.71
CA VAL A 408 -2.40 33.38 2.23
C VAL A 408 -3.87 33.70 1.94
N SER A 409 -4.30 33.51 0.69
CA SER A 409 -5.68 33.67 0.27
C SER A 409 -6.53 32.52 0.82
N LEU A 410 -7.56 32.84 1.61
CA LEU A 410 -8.50 31.83 2.14
C LEU A 410 -9.24 31.14 1.01
N THR A 411 -9.51 31.85 -0.08
CA THR A 411 -10.13 31.27 -1.26
C THR A 411 -9.21 30.22 -1.89
N GLU A 412 -7.90 30.43 -1.94
CA GLU A 412 -6.96 29.44 -2.48
C GLU A 412 -6.75 28.26 -1.52
N ASP A 413 -6.66 28.49 -0.21
CA ASP A 413 -6.52 27.42 0.79
C ASP A 413 -7.79 26.55 0.91
N ILE A 414 -8.97 27.18 0.84
CA ILE A 414 -10.27 26.52 0.86
C ILE A 414 -10.52 25.83 -0.47
N THR A 415 -10.16 26.43 -1.61
CA THR A 415 -10.27 25.79 -2.93
C THR A 415 -9.32 24.60 -3.01
N PHE A 416 -8.07 24.74 -2.57
CA PHE A 416 -7.11 23.64 -2.51
C PHE A 416 -7.59 22.54 -1.55
N SER A 417 -8.13 22.88 -0.38
CA SER A 417 -8.68 21.90 0.56
C SER A 417 -9.96 21.24 0.03
N LEU A 418 -10.84 21.96 -0.69
CA LEU A 418 -12.07 21.42 -1.27
C LEU A 418 -11.79 20.56 -2.52
N GLU A 419 -10.84 20.97 -3.36
CA GLU A 419 -10.40 20.21 -4.53
C GLU A 419 -9.67 18.91 -4.14
N ASN A 420 -9.11 18.86 -2.93
CA ASN A 420 -8.41 17.70 -2.39
C ASN A 420 -9.13 17.04 -1.19
N SER A 421 -10.39 17.42 -0.90
CA SER A 421 -11.18 16.82 0.18
C SER A 421 -11.98 15.63 -0.35
N VAL A 422 -11.79 14.48 0.29
CA VAL A 422 -12.49 13.22 -0.03
C VAL A 422 -13.81 13.07 0.76
N LEU A 423 -14.21 14.09 1.54
CA LEU A 423 -15.29 14.01 2.55
C LEU A 423 -16.63 14.59 2.09
N TYR A 424 -16.72 15.20 0.90
CA TYR A 424 -17.92 15.93 0.46
C TYR A 424 -18.50 15.32 -0.82
N THR A 425 -19.83 15.28 -0.91
CA THR A 425 -20.52 14.83 -2.13
C THR A 425 -20.45 15.90 -3.23
N GLU A 426 -20.69 15.53 -4.50
CA GLU A 426 -20.68 16.48 -5.62
C GLU A 426 -21.68 17.64 -5.43
N ASP A 427 -22.81 17.36 -4.77
CA ASP A 427 -23.82 18.37 -4.41
C ASP A 427 -23.35 19.30 -3.28
N ASP A 428 -22.63 18.77 -2.28
CA ASP A 428 -21.97 19.58 -1.24
C ASP A 428 -20.91 20.49 -1.84
N LEU A 429 -20.15 20.00 -2.83
CA LEU A 429 -19.16 20.76 -3.57
C LEU A 429 -19.81 21.85 -4.43
N GLN A 430 -20.95 21.59 -5.08
CA GLN A 430 -21.68 22.61 -5.84
C GLN A 430 -22.31 23.69 -4.95
N ASN A 431 -22.95 23.30 -3.84
CA ASN A 431 -23.55 24.25 -2.90
C ASN A 431 -22.49 25.13 -2.22
N ARG A 432 -21.31 24.58 -1.92
CA ARG A 432 -20.19 25.34 -1.35
C ARG A 432 -19.48 26.21 -2.39
N LYS A 433 -19.36 25.77 -3.65
CA LYS A 433 -18.90 26.64 -4.76
C LYS A 433 -19.80 27.86 -4.95
N LYS A 434 -21.12 27.70 -4.79
CA LYS A 434 -22.08 28.83 -4.76
C LYS A 434 -21.86 29.77 -3.57
N LEU A 435 -21.61 29.22 -2.37
CA LEU A 435 -21.31 30.00 -1.17
C LEU A 435 -19.99 30.80 -1.30
N ILE A 436 -18.99 30.22 -1.95
CA ILE A 436 -17.71 30.89 -2.26
C ILE A 436 -17.92 32.00 -3.29
N SER A 437 -18.76 31.78 -4.31
CA SER A 437 -19.08 32.85 -5.27
C SER A 437 -19.81 34.04 -4.64
N SER A 438 -20.63 33.82 -3.59
CA SER A 438 -21.29 34.90 -2.86
C SER A 438 -20.39 35.63 -1.86
N LEU A 439 -19.24 35.05 -1.49
CA LEU A 439 -18.22 35.73 -0.67
C LEU A 439 -17.46 36.80 -1.47
N ASN A 440 -17.43 36.70 -2.80
CA ASN A 440 -16.81 37.70 -3.69
C ASN A 440 -17.62 39.00 -3.84
N GLU A 441 -18.82 39.09 -3.25
CA GLU A 441 -19.70 40.27 -3.35
C GLU A 441 -19.64 41.22 -2.13
N ILE A 442 -18.84 40.88 -1.10
CA ILE A 442 -18.78 41.69 0.12
C ILE A 442 -17.69 42.78 -0.02
N PRO A 443 -18.03 44.08 0.12
CA PRO A 443 -17.06 45.16 -0.07
C PRO A 443 -15.92 45.11 0.96
N SER A 444 -14.71 45.35 0.48
CA SER A 444 -13.48 45.40 1.26
C SER A 444 -13.39 46.71 2.07
N GLU A 445 -13.76 46.66 3.36
CA GLU A 445 -13.29 47.68 4.31
C GLU A 445 -12.24 47.09 5.25
N MET A 446 -11.03 47.68 5.18
CA MET A 446 -9.88 47.31 6.00
C MET A 446 -10.07 47.78 7.45
N ALA A 447 -9.91 46.86 8.40
CA ALA A 447 -9.56 47.20 9.77
C ALA A 447 -8.19 46.57 10.10
N THR A 448 -7.16 47.43 10.21
CA THR A 448 -5.83 47.04 10.68
C THR A 448 -5.79 47.04 12.20
N THR A 449 -5.54 45.90 12.82
CA THR A 449 -5.17 45.83 14.24
C THR A 449 -3.99 44.88 14.43
N SER A 450 -2.95 45.36 15.11
CA SER A 450 -1.70 44.62 15.40
C SER A 450 -1.70 44.20 16.87
N TYR A 451 -1.60 42.89 17.16
CA TYR A 451 -1.24 42.39 18.50
C TYR A 451 -0.39 41.10 18.42
N GLN A 452 0.39 40.89 19.49
CA GLN A 452 1.52 39.95 19.55
C GLN A 452 1.11 38.47 19.63
N LYS A 453 1.70 37.69 18.71
CA LYS A 453 2.00 36.24 18.70
C LYS A 453 1.09 35.32 19.53
N VAL A 454 0.07 34.77 18.87
CA VAL A 454 -0.41 33.41 19.13
C VAL A 454 -0.02 32.55 17.92
N GLN A 455 0.86 31.58 18.11
CA GLN A 455 1.19 30.59 17.08
C GLN A 455 0.07 29.54 17.02
N ILE A 456 -0.77 29.59 15.98
CA ILE A 456 -1.77 28.56 15.71
C ILE A 456 -1.31 27.76 14.47
N ARG A 457 -1.29 26.42 14.58
CA ARG A 457 -0.99 25.50 13.47
C ARG A 457 -2.20 25.38 12.54
N HIS A 458 -1.93 25.36 11.23
CA HIS A 458 -2.88 25.61 10.13
C HIS A 458 -4.10 24.67 10.04
N CYS A 459 -3.98 23.38 10.35
CA CYS A 459 -5.13 22.46 10.23
C CYS A 459 -6.14 22.59 11.36
N THR A 460 -5.73 23.11 12.51
CA THR A 460 -6.60 23.24 13.68
C THR A 460 -7.54 24.43 13.56
N ILE A 461 -7.20 25.47 12.78
CA ILE A 461 -8.03 26.67 12.62
C ILE A 461 -9.34 26.37 11.89
N LEU A 462 -9.34 25.50 10.87
CA LEU A 462 -10.53 25.17 10.09
C LEU A 462 -11.47 24.20 10.83
N GLN A 463 -10.92 23.19 11.51
CA GLN A 463 -11.71 22.31 12.39
C GLN A 463 -12.19 23.05 13.65
N ALA A 464 -11.36 23.92 14.24
CA ALA A 464 -11.79 24.79 15.33
C ALA A 464 -12.82 25.80 14.86
N ALA A 465 -12.67 26.42 13.69
CA ALA A 465 -13.67 27.35 13.15
C ALA A 465 -14.99 26.65 12.80
N GLN A 466 -14.96 25.40 12.31
CA GLN A 466 -16.15 24.61 12.02
C GLN A 466 -16.84 24.12 13.30
N SER A 467 -16.08 23.60 14.28
CA SER A 467 -16.63 23.18 15.57
C SER A 467 -17.11 24.37 16.41
N LEU A 468 -16.39 25.50 16.40
CA LEU A 468 -16.76 26.73 17.10
C LEU A 468 -17.96 27.41 16.41
N ALA A 469 -18.05 27.40 15.07
CA ALA A 469 -19.24 27.87 14.37
C ALA A 469 -20.47 27.00 14.64
N ALA A 470 -20.31 25.68 14.75
CA ALA A 470 -21.38 24.76 15.11
C ALA A 470 -21.81 24.91 16.59
N GLU A 471 -20.88 25.09 17.52
CA GLU A 471 -21.17 25.38 18.94
C GLU A 471 -21.81 26.76 19.12
N MET A 472 -21.35 27.78 18.37
CA MET A 472 -21.93 29.12 18.40
C MET A 472 -23.32 29.16 17.77
N LEU A 473 -23.60 28.40 16.70
CA LEU A 473 -24.96 28.25 16.16
C LEU A 473 -25.90 27.58 17.16
N LYS A 474 -25.40 26.59 17.91
CA LYS A 474 -26.19 25.90 18.96
C LYS A 474 -26.54 26.82 20.11
N ILE A 475 -25.58 27.64 20.56
CA ILE A 475 -25.77 28.63 21.64
C ILE A 475 -26.71 29.77 21.20
N VAL A 476 -26.71 30.14 19.93
CA VAL A 476 -27.62 31.17 19.37
C VAL A 476 -29.02 30.64 19.10
N LEU A 477 -29.20 29.32 18.95
CA LEU A 477 -30.49 28.68 18.74
C LEU A 477 -31.15 28.16 20.03
N GLU A 478 -30.41 28.05 21.12
CA GLU A 478 -30.91 27.61 22.44
C GLU A 478 -31.06 28.77 23.47
N TYR A 479 -30.92 30.04 23.06
CA TYR A 479 -31.28 31.22 23.86
C TYR A 479 -31.91 32.35 23.04
#